data_AF-A0A9I9EBB2-F1
#
_entry.id   AF-A0A9I9EBB2-F1
#
_cell.length_a   1.000
_cell.length_b   1.000
_cell.length_c   1.000
_cell.angle_alpha   90.00
_cell.angle_beta   90.00
_cell.angle_gamma   90.00
#
_symmetry.space_group_name_H-M   'P 1'
#
loop_
_entity.id
_entity.type
_entity.pdbx_description
1 polymer ?
#
loop_
_entity_poly.entity_id
_entity_poly.type
_entity_poly.pdbx_seq_one_letter_code
_entity_poly.pdbx_strand_id
1 'polypeptide(L)' 'METCKGNLHLQCPRQLDSVGCRYYVQKYIHEIVHNSSTSITNLFNTKNAYRQEEIDEIRSEWAAFVFIIGLPWMARCVV' A
#
# COMPACT_ATOMS: atom_id res chain seq x y z
N MET A 1 13.54 23.17 7.43
CA MET A 1 12.98 22.01 6.72
C MET A 1 11.98 22.56 5.73
N GLU A 2 12.33 22.48 4.46
CA GLU A 2 11.75 23.27 3.38
C GLU A 2 10.28 22.91 3.12
N THR A 3 9.45 23.93 2.97
CA THR A 3 8.06 23.84 2.55
C THR A 3 8.00 23.64 1.03
N CYS A 4 7.66 22.43 0.57
CA CYS A 4 7.30 22.22 -0.82
C CYS A 4 5.98 22.95 -1.13
N LYS A 5 6.08 23.90 -2.04
CA LYS A 5 5.06 24.86 -2.46
C LYS A 5 3.96 24.14 -3.26
N GLY A 6 2.85 23.82 -2.60
CA GLY A 6 1.67 23.19 -3.19
C GLY A 6 0.84 22.47 -2.13
N ASN A 7 0.25 23.23 -1.19
CA ASN A 7 -0.35 22.66 0.03
C ASN A 7 -1.70 22.00 -0.24
N LEU A 8 -1.68 20.77 -0.74
CA LEU A 8 -2.76 19.82 -0.48
C LEU A 8 -2.43 19.12 0.85
N HIS A 9 -3.08 19.53 1.94
CA HIS A 9 -2.88 18.90 3.25
C HIS A 9 -3.50 17.49 3.22
N LEU A 10 -2.66 16.49 2.95
CA LEU A 10 -3.05 15.09 2.93
C LEU A 10 -2.83 14.49 4.33
N GLN A 11 -3.91 14.06 4.98
CA GLN A 11 -3.84 13.26 6.19
C GLN A 11 -3.87 11.79 5.79
N CYS A 12 -2.78 11.07 6.05
CA CYS A 12 -2.70 9.63 5.81
C CYS A 12 -2.85 8.83 7.12
N PRO A 13 -3.38 7.59 7.04
CA PRO A 13 -3.38 6.64 8.14
C PRO A 13 -2.02 6.53 8.86
N ARG A 14 -1.94 7.04 10.09
CA ARG A 14 -0.67 7.04 10.81
C ARG A 14 -0.31 5.62 11.27
N GLN A 15 0.92 5.22 11.01
CA GLN A 15 1.49 3.99 11.57
C GLN A 15 1.73 4.15 13.07
N LEU A 16 1.33 3.14 13.85
CA LEU A 16 1.46 3.13 15.31
C LEU A 16 2.75 2.45 15.80
N ASP A 17 3.33 1.56 14.99
CA ASP A 17 4.59 0.87 15.28
C ASP A 17 5.79 1.51 14.55
N SER A 18 7.02 1.03 14.79
CA SER A 18 8.24 1.56 14.15
C SER A 18 8.75 0.73 12.96
N VAL A 19 8.16 -0.44 12.68
CA VAL A 19 8.72 -1.45 11.75
C VAL A 19 7.81 -1.72 10.55
N GLY A 20 6.52 -1.43 10.68
CA GLY A 20 5.45 -1.68 9.73
C GLY A 20 5.34 -0.69 8.57
N CYS A 21 6.27 0.26 8.42
CA CYS A 21 6.19 1.33 7.41
C CYS A 21 6.07 0.78 5.99
N ARG A 22 6.80 -0.30 5.70
CA ARG A 22 6.73 -1.01 4.42
C ARG A 22 5.34 -1.54 4.11
N TYR A 23 4.60 -2.00 5.11
CA TYR A 23 3.26 -2.55 4.94
C TYR A 23 2.22 -1.46 4.72
N TYR A 24 2.38 -0.31 5.38
CA TYR A 24 1.55 0.87 5.12
C TYR A 24 1.75 1.38 3.69
N VAL A 25 3.00 1.44 3.21
CA VAL A 25 3.29 1.81 1.80
C VAL A 25 2.62 0.86 0.82
N GLN A 26 2.71 -0.46 1.07
CA GLN A 26 2.01 -1.46 0.24
C GLN A 26 0.49 -1.27 0.26
N LYS A 27 -0.11 -0.99 1.43
CA LYS A 27 -1.54 -0.71 1.56
C LYS A 27 -1.95 0.55 0.81
N TYR A 28 -1.16 1.63 0.89
CA TYR A 28 -1.42 2.86 0.13
C TYR A 28 -1.42 2.63 -1.36
N ILE A 29 -0.39 1.93 -1.88
CA ILE A 29 -0.30 1.61 -3.31
C ILE A 29 -1.51 0.77 -3.73
N HIS A 30 -1.87 -0.24 -2.94
CA HIS A 30 -3.05 -1.06 -3.20
C HIS A 30 -4.33 -0.21 -3.28
N GLU A 31 -4.56 0.68 -2.31
CA GLU A 31 -5.77 1.51 -2.30
C GLU A 31 -5.83 2.53 -3.42
N ILE A 32 -4.69 3.13 -3.80
CA ILE A 32 -4.58 4.06 -4.93
C ILE A 32 -4.92 3.35 -6.24
N VAL A 33 -4.39 2.14 -6.44
CA VAL A 33 -4.65 1.35 -7.65
C VAL A 33 -6.12 0.88 -7.68
N HIS A 34 -6.61 0.34 -6.56
CA HIS A 34 -7.96 -0.20 -6.45
C HIS A 34 -9.04 0.89 -6.58
N ASN A 35 -8.78 2.10 -6.06
CA ASN A 35 -9.71 3.23 -6.10
C ASN A 35 -9.21 4.33 -7.04
N SER A 36 -8.65 3.96 -8.20
CA SER A 36 -8.00 4.87 -9.15
C SER A 36 -8.86 6.05 -9.64
N SER A 37 -10.19 5.96 -9.54
CA SER A 37 -11.13 7.04 -9.89
C SER A 37 -11.38 8.03 -8.75
N THR A 38 -10.87 7.76 -7.54
CA THR A 38 -11.04 8.61 -6.35
C THR A 38 -9.79 9.44 -6.12
N SER A 39 -9.94 10.72 -5.78
CA SER A 39 -8.79 11.56 -5.44
C SER A 39 -8.09 11.05 -4.18
N ILE A 40 -6.75 11.18 -4.16
CA ILE A 40 -5.90 10.76 -3.05
C ILE A 40 -6.34 11.40 -1.72
N THR A 41 -6.78 12.67 -1.75
CA THR A 41 -7.31 13.36 -0.55
C THR A 41 -8.58 12.72 -0.01
N ASN A 42 -9.53 12.39 -0.88
CA ASN A 42 -10.78 11.77 -0.45
C ASN A 42 -10.53 10.34 0.06
N LEU A 43 -9.52 9.68 -0.47
CA LEU A 43 -9.15 8.32 -0.09
C LEU A 43 -8.55 8.24 1.33
N PHE A 44 -7.70 9.20 1.70
CA PHE A 44 -6.92 9.11 2.94
C PHE A 44 -7.36 10.06 4.06
N ASN A 45 -7.90 11.25 3.75
CA ASN A 45 -8.17 12.27 4.78
C ASN A 45 -9.15 11.84 5.88
N THR A 46 -9.99 10.83 5.59
CA THR A 46 -11.00 10.31 6.53
C THR A 46 -10.59 8.97 7.16
N LYS A 47 -9.45 8.40 6.76
CA LYS A 47 -9.02 7.08 7.22
C LYS A 47 -8.21 7.15 8.51
N ASN A 48 -8.62 6.31 9.45
CA ASN A 48 -7.86 6.04 10.66
C ASN A 48 -6.65 5.14 10.35
N ALA A 49 -5.79 4.94 11.35
CA ALA A 49 -4.71 3.96 11.26
C ALA A 49 -5.24 2.58 10.84
N TYR A 50 -4.52 1.91 9.94
CA TYR A 50 -4.87 0.57 9.52
C TYR A 50 -4.79 -0.43 10.68
N ARG A 51 -5.73 -1.37 10.70
CA ARG A 51 -5.71 -2.51 11.60
C ARG A 51 -4.77 -3.59 11.06
N GLN A 52 -4.26 -4.45 11.94
CA GLN A 52 -3.36 -5.52 11.56
C GLN A 52 -3.98 -6.48 10.53
N GLU A 53 -5.28 -6.74 10.65
CA GLU A 53 -6.05 -7.56 9.69
C GLU A 53 -6.01 -7.00 8.26
N GLU A 54 -6.14 -5.67 8.11
CA GLU A 54 -6.11 -5.01 6.79
C GLU A 54 -4.72 -5.06 6.16
N ILE A 55 -3.68 -5.15 6.99
CA ILE A 55 -2.30 -5.34 6.57
C ILE A 55 -2.05 -6.80 6.19
N ASP A 56 -2.55 -7.75 6.97
CA ASP A 56 -2.37 -9.18 6.74
C ASP A 56 -3.11 -9.67 5.49
N GLU A 57 -4.27 -9.09 5.19
CA GLU A 57 -5.01 -9.31 3.94
C GLU A 57 -4.13 -8.94 2.73
N ILE A 58 -3.60 -7.72 2.70
CA ILE A 58 -2.72 -7.27 1.62
C ILE A 58 -1.47 -8.13 1.52
N ARG A 59 -0.83 -8.49 2.64
CA ARG A 59 0.32 -9.39 2.62
C ARG A 59 -0.01 -10.74 1.98
N SER A 60 -1.18 -11.29 2.28
CA SER A 60 -1.64 -12.55 1.72
C SER A 60 -1.88 -12.43 0.21
N GLU A 61 -2.50 -11.34 -0.24
CA GLU A 61 -2.72 -11.08 -1.67
C GLU A 61 -1.41 -10.91 -2.45
N TRP A 62 -0.46 -10.13 -1.92
CA TRP A 62 0.86 -9.97 -2.55
C TRP A 62 1.63 -11.28 -2.59
N ALA A 63 1.59 -12.07 -1.51
CA ALA A 63 2.22 -13.38 -1.48
C ALA A 63 1.61 -14.31 -2.54
N ALA A 64 0.28 -14.31 -2.68
CA ALA A 64 -0.41 -15.07 -3.73
C ALA A 64 -0.02 -14.60 -5.13
N PHE A 65 0.03 -13.29 -5.38
CA PHE A 65 0.47 -12.73 -6.66
C PHE A 65 1.90 -13.15 -7.01
N VAL A 66 2.84 -13.01 -6.07
CA VAL A 66 4.25 -13.40 -6.26
C VAL A 66 4.38 -14.91 -6.44
N PHE A 67 3.63 -15.72 -5.70
CA PHE A 67 3.67 -17.16 -5.83
C PHE A 67 3.08 -17.62 -7.17
N ILE A 68 1.88 -17.16 -7.53
CA ILE A 68 1.17 -17.61 -8.73
C ILE A 68 1.84 -17.10 -10.01
N ILE A 69 2.30 -15.84 -10.04
CA ILE A 69 2.90 -15.24 -11.25
C ILE A 69 4.41 -15.42 -11.27
N GLY A 70 5.08 -15.41 -10.12
CA GLY A 70 6.52 -15.59 -10.03
C GLY A 70 6.97 -17.02 -10.33
N LEU A 71 6.19 -18.05 -9.97
CA LEU A 71 6.58 -19.45 -10.25
C LEU A 71 6.71 -19.76 -11.75
N PRO A 72 5.77 -19.36 -12.63
CA PRO A 72 5.93 -19.55 -14.07
C PRO A 72 7.11 -18.78 -14.67
N TRP A 73 7.39 -17.56 -14.19
CA TRP A 73 8.53 -16.75 -14.63
C TRP A 73 9.87 -17.35 -14.20
N MET A 74 9.96 -17.80 -12.94
CA MET A 74 11.16 -18.47 -12.41
C MET A 74 11.41 -19.82 -13.09
N ALA A 75 10.35 -20.57 -13.44
CA ALA A 75 10.46 -21.82 -14.19
C ALA A 75 10.95 -21.61 -15.63
N ARG A 76 10.64 -20.45 -16.25
CA ARG A 76 11.16 -20.06 -17.58
C ARG A 76 12.61 -19.59 -17.58
N CYS A 77 13.20 -19.27 -16.42
CA CYS A 77 14.61 -18.91 -16.31
C CYS A 77 15.53 -20.13 -16.11
N VAL A 78 14.98 -21.35 -16.06
CA VAL A 78 15.72 -22.63 -15.90
C VAL A 78 15.66 -23.49 -17.17
N VAL A 79 15.21 -22.95 -18.31
CA VAL A 79 15.31 -23.58 -19.64
C VAL A 79 16.07 -22.67 -20.60
#